data_AF-G3JDM6-F1
#
_entry.id   AF-G3JDM6-F1
#
_cell.length_a   1.000
_cell.length_b   1.000
_cell.length_c   1.000
_cell.angle_alpha   90.00
_cell.angle_beta   90.00
_cell.angle_gamma   90.00
#
_symmetry.space_group_name_H-M   'P 1'
#
loop_
_entity.id
_entity.type
_entity.pdbx_description
1 polymer ?
#
loop_
_entity_poly.entity_id
_entity_poly.type
_entity_poly.pdbx_seq_one_letter_code
_entity_poly.pdbx_strand_id
1 'polypeptide(L)'
;MTGTGKTVVVLGGSIGGLGVAHRLLKKTLPKHPDLKVILVSKNSHFYWNVAAVRAIIPDAVQDEELLQPIGPGLAQYNTSAHPAAAEFVLGAAQSVDTTARTVTIETADDADGSPRRRTVRYDYLVLATGSRSVAPGLPWKADGTYADLIAELHGTAARVRAAAHIVVAGGGATGVEVCGELRHECPDTRVVLVAGSGEALLGGDATAPALERALTDMGVVVRKGVRTVGTRDTADGRTEVALSNGETIVTDLYLQTVGMAPNSEFIPDELLDDKKLVKADEYMRVTGADNVWAVGDIVGKPSAGYLITEAQASCVATNIGSVLSGKEQQPRGSTMDIILVSTGRCGGVGRYGWLPIPSFAVWVAKSRTLGVERTPKFVDGSIW
;
A
#
# COMPACT_ATOMS: atom_id res chain seq x y z
N MET A 1 -41.50 -3.93 -10.77
CA MET A 1 -40.41 -4.93 -10.66
C MET A 1 -39.50 -4.44 -9.55
N THR A 2 -39.56 -5.05 -8.37
CA THR A 2 -38.61 -4.77 -7.29
C THR A 2 -37.23 -5.19 -7.79
N GLY A 3 -36.37 -4.22 -8.08
CA GLY A 3 -35.00 -4.50 -8.52
C GLY A 3 -34.32 -5.40 -7.50
N THR A 4 -33.80 -6.54 -7.93
CA THR A 4 -32.93 -7.36 -7.08
C THR A 4 -31.73 -6.49 -6.69
N GLY A 5 -31.53 -6.25 -5.39
CA GLY A 5 -30.44 -5.40 -4.91
C GLY A 5 -29.08 -5.83 -5.46
N LYS A 6 -28.20 -4.85 -5.67
CA LYS A 6 -26.90 -5.03 -6.33
C LYS A 6 -25.79 -5.10 -5.30
N THR A 7 -25.02 -6.17 -5.31
CA THR A 7 -23.91 -6.36 -4.36
C THR A 7 -22.55 -6.14 -5.03
N VAL A 8 -21.78 -5.19 -4.50
CA VAL A 8 -20.37 -4.98 -4.84
C VAL A 8 -19.52 -5.54 -3.72
N VAL A 9 -18.66 -6.50 -4.03
CA VAL A 9 -17.65 -7.01 -3.09
C VAL A 9 -16.30 -6.35 -3.39
N VAL A 10 -15.67 -5.77 -2.39
CA VAL A 10 -14.35 -5.15 -2.48
C VAL A 10 -13.39 -5.91 -1.59
N LEU A 11 -12.32 -6.47 -2.18
CA LEU A 11 -11.32 -7.26 -1.47
C LEU A 11 -10.07 -6.40 -1.21
N GLY A 12 -9.83 -6.01 0.04
CA GLY A 12 -8.69 -5.22 0.50
C GLY A 12 -9.09 -3.87 1.10
N GLY A 13 -8.84 -3.68 2.40
CA GLY A 13 -9.21 -2.48 3.16
C GLY A 13 -8.16 -1.36 3.23
N SER A 14 -7.31 -1.21 2.21
CA SER A 14 -6.29 -0.15 2.14
C SER A 14 -6.70 0.96 1.15
N ILE A 15 -5.78 1.84 0.75
CA ILE A 15 -6.00 3.05 -0.06
C ILE A 15 -6.96 2.80 -1.24
N GLY A 16 -6.69 1.75 -2.02
CA GLY A 16 -7.49 1.40 -3.20
C GLY A 16 -8.92 0.96 -2.86
N GLY A 17 -9.07 -0.14 -2.10
CA GLY A 17 -10.39 -0.71 -1.84
C GLY A 17 -11.26 0.14 -0.93
N LEU A 18 -10.68 0.77 0.09
CA LEU A 18 -11.40 1.72 0.94
C LEU A 18 -11.84 2.95 0.13
N GLY A 19 -10.96 3.45 -0.75
CA GLY A 19 -11.28 4.53 -1.68
C GLY A 19 -12.41 4.20 -2.66
N VAL A 20 -12.49 2.95 -3.14
CA VAL A 20 -13.62 2.50 -3.97
C VAL A 20 -14.90 2.41 -3.14
N ALA A 21 -14.84 1.77 -1.97
CA ALA A 21 -16.00 1.55 -1.11
C ALA A 21 -16.69 2.87 -0.71
N HIS A 22 -15.92 3.85 -0.19
CA HIS A 22 -16.48 5.15 0.18
C HIS A 22 -17.07 5.91 -1.00
N ARG A 23 -16.42 5.90 -2.17
CA ARG A 23 -16.95 6.57 -3.36
C ARG A 23 -18.25 5.94 -3.84
N LEU A 24 -18.37 4.62 -3.81
CA LEU A 24 -19.62 3.92 -4.13
C LEU A 24 -20.73 4.29 -3.14
N LEU A 25 -20.45 4.23 -1.84
CA LEU A 25 -21.42 4.54 -0.78
C LEU A 25 -21.83 6.02 -0.75
N LYS A 26 -20.93 6.95 -1.10
CA LYS A 26 -21.24 8.39 -1.16
C LYS A 26 -21.91 8.83 -2.46
N LYS A 27 -21.45 8.32 -3.61
CA LYS A 27 -21.78 8.90 -4.94
C LYS A 27 -22.71 8.01 -5.77
N THR A 28 -22.74 6.71 -5.49
CA THR A 28 -23.52 5.73 -6.25
C THR A 28 -24.77 5.29 -5.48
N LEU A 29 -24.65 4.97 -4.19
CA LEU A 29 -25.78 4.55 -3.35
C LEU A 29 -26.98 5.52 -3.39
N PRO A 30 -26.82 6.86 -3.36
CA PRO A 30 -27.98 7.77 -3.44
C PRO A 30 -28.77 7.67 -4.75
N LYS A 31 -28.16 7.13 -5.82
CA LYS A 31 -28.79 6.93 -7.13
C LYS A 31 -29.30 5.49 -7.31
N HIS A 32 -28.80 4.57 -6.50
CA HIS A 32 -29.07 3.13 -6.55
C HIS A 32 -29.31 2.65 -5.12
N PRO A 33 -30.51 2.89 -4.55
CA PRO A 33 -30.77 2.70 -3.12
C PRO A 33 -30.65 1.25 -2.65
N ASP A 34 -30.75 0.29 -3.58
CA ASP A 34 -30.60 -1.15 -3.33
C ASP A 34 -29.13 -1.63 -3.46
N LEU A 35 -28.16 -0.71 -3.57
CA LEU A 35 -26.74 -1.03 -3.60
C LEU A 35 -26.25 -1.47 -2.22
N LYS A 36 -25.58 -2.62 -2.18
CA LYS A 36 -24.83 -3.11 -1.02
C LYS A 36 -23.35 -3.18 -1.37
N VAL A 37 -22.49 -2.66 -0.50
CA VAL A 37 -21.03 -2.74 -0.59
C VAL A 37 -20.51 -3.58 0.57
N ILE A 38 -19.78 -4.65 0.26
CA ILE A 38 -19.11 -5.51 1.24
C ILE A 38 -17.60 -5.28 1.09
N LEU A 39 -16.96 -4.69 2.09
CA LEU A 39 -15.50 -4.55 2.14
C LEU A 39 -14.91 -5.67 2.99
N VAL A 40 -14.00 -6.45 2.41
CA VAL A 40 -13.29 -7.54 3.07
C VAL A 40 -11.84 -7.13 3.31
N SER A 41 -11.33 -7.30 4.52
CA SER A 41 -9.93 -6.96 4.86
C SER A 41 -9.37 -7.91 5.91
N LYS A 42 -8.11 -8.36 5.75
CA LYS A 42 -7.40 -9.14 6.77
C LYS A 42 -7.13 -8.33 8.03
N ASN A 43 -6.92 -7.02 7.85
CA ASN A 43 -6.62 -6.09 8.92
C ASN A 43 -7.88 -5.29 9.29
N SER A 44 -8.16 -5.19 10.59
CA SER A 44 -9.29 -4.41 11.12
C SER A 44 -9.05 -2.90 11.05
N HIS A 45 -7.80 -2.49 10.91
CA HIS A 45 -7.37 -1.10 10.82
C HIS A 45 -6.81 -0.81 9.44
N PHE A 46 -7.13 0.39 8.96
CA PHE A 46 -6.48 0.98 7.82
C PHE A 46 -5.07 1.42 8.24
N TYR A 47 -4.07 1.14 7.42
CA TYR A 47 -2.68 1.52 7.66
C TYR A 47 -2.21 2.56 6.64
N TRP A 48 -1.83 3.75 7.13
CA TRP A 48 -1.21 4.80 6.32
C TRP A 48 0.26 4.50 6.02
N ASN A 49 0.46 3.49 5.16
CA ASN A 49 1.77 2.93 4.84
C ASN A 49 2.73 3.91 4.14
N VAL A 50 2.26 5.07 3.67
CA VAL A 50 3.13 6.16 3.17
C VAL A 50 4.07 6.66 4.27
N ALA A 51 3.63 6.62 5.53
CA ALA A 51 4.44 7.03 6.68
C ALA A 51 5.24 5.88 7.31
N ALA A 52 5.21 4.66 6.74
CA ALA A 52 5.95 3.50 7.23
C ALA A 52 7.45 3.78 7.42
N VAL A 53 8.02 4.59 6.53
CA VAL A 53 9.44 4.97 6.52
C VAL A 53 9.86 5.73 7.78
N ARG A 54 8.92 6.39 8.47
CA ARG A 54 9.13 7.06 9.77
C ARG A 54 8.56 6.26 10.93
N ALA A 55 7.51 5.45 10.68
CA ALA A 55 6.89 4.62 11.70
C ALA A 55 7.85 3.57 12.29
N ILE A 56 8.86 3.15 11.53
CA ILE A 56 9.92 2.26 12.04
C ILE A 56 10.95 2.96 12.93
N ILE A 57 10.84 4.28 13.13
CA ILE A 57 11.74 5.04 13.98
C ILE A 57 11.08 5.17 15.36
N PRO A 58 11.80 4.84 16.44
CA PRO A 58 11.24 4.91 17.79
C PRO A 58 10.67 6.30 18.11
N ASP A 59 9.46 6.31 18.66
CA ASP A 59 8.77 7.50 19.17
C ASP A 59 8.49 8.59 18.11
N ALA A 60 8.73 8.31 16.82
CA ALA A 60 8.66 9.29 15.75
C ALA A 60 7.23 9.57 15.25
N VAL A 61 6.34 8.58 15.31
CA VAL A 61 4.92 8.65 14.93
C VAL A 61 4.13 7.76 15.89
N GLN A 62 2.95 8.21 16.35
CA GLN A 62 2.07 7.39 17.19
C GLN A 62 1.23 6.43 16.35
N ASP A 63 0.87 5.28 16.92
CA ASP A 63 0.10 4.25 16.21
C ASP A 63 -1.24 4.79 15.71
N GLU A 64 -1.93 5.62 16.49
CA GLU A 64 -3.24 6.18 16.13
C GLU A 64 -3.17 7.20 14.98
N GLU A 65 -2.00 7.78 14.71
CA GLU A 65 -1.79 8.64 13.53
C GLU A 65 -1.70 7.81 12.23
N LEU A 66 -1.28 6.55 12.35
CA LEU A 66 -1.06 5.63 11.24
C LEU A 66 -2.22 4.67 11.02
N LEU A 67 -2.89 4.29 12.10
CA LEU A 67 -3.80 3.16 12.20
C LEU A 67 -5.15 3.62 12.74
N GLN A 68 -6.21 3.37 11.97
CA GLN A 68 -7.57 3.75 12.34
C GLN A 68 -8.55 2.62 11.97
N PRO A 69 -9.55 2.30 12.81
CA PRO A 69 -10.43 1.16 12.60
C PRO A 69 -11.36 1.39 11.40
N ILE A 70 -11.40 0.42 10.48
CA ILE A 70 -12.16 0.54 9.21
C ILE A 70 -13.67 0.46 9.44
N GLY A 71 -14.09 -0.47 10.31
CA GLY A 71 -15.51 -0.79 10.53
C GLY A 71 -16.40 0.42 10.84
N PRO A 72 -16.07 1.26 11.85
CA PRO A 72 -16.83 2.46 12.17
C PRO A 72 -16.98 3.43 10.99
N GLY A 73 -15.92 3.59 10.20
CA GLY A 73 -15.90 4.45 9.02
C GLY A 73 -16.87 4.00 7.92
N LEU A 74 -17.14 2.69 7.81
CA LEU A 74 -18.17 2.17 6.90
C LEU A 74 -19.56 2.13 7.52
N ALA A 75 -19.67 1.89 8.82
CA ALA A 75 -20.96 1.77 9.50
C ALA A 75 -21.82 3.05 9.39
N GLN A 76 -21.20 4.22 9.24
CA GLN A 76 -21.91 5.50 9.08
C GLN A 76 -22.87 5.54 7.87
N TYR A 77 -22.66 4.71 6.84
CA TYR A 77 -23.53 4.66 5.66
C TYR A 77 -24.80 3.84 5.89
N ASN A 78 -24.87 3.08 6.99
CA ASN A 78 -26.06 2.32 7.38
C ASN A 78 -27.05 3.23 8.12
N THR A 79 -27.83 3.97 7.33
CA THR A 79 -28.86 4.89 7.83
C THR A 79 -30.24 4.24 7.84
N SER A 80 -31.24 4.89 8.42
CA SER A 80 -32.63 4.42 8.34
C SER A 80 -33.13 4.25 6.89
N ALA A 81 -32.59 5.03 5.94
CA ALA A 81 -32.91 4.89 4.52
C ALA A 81 -32.16 3.74 3.83
N HIS A 82 -31.02 3.32 4.38
CA HIS A 82 -30.14 2.31 3.82
C HIS A 82 -29.57 1.40 4.93
N PRO A 83 -30.38 0.58 5.60
CA PRO A 83 -30.00 -0.09 6.85
C PRO A 83 -28.87 -1.13 6.69
N ALA A 84 -28.57 -1.56 5.47
CA ALA A 84 -27.54 -2.56 5.18
C ALA A 84 -26.74 -2.22 3.90
N ALA A 85 -26.50 -0.93 3.65
CA ALA A 85 -25.73 -0.49 2.47
C ALA A 85 -24.24 -0.85 2.55
N ALA A 86 -23.66 -0.88 3.74
CA ALA A 86 -22.25 -1.17 3.97
C ALA A 86 -22.06 -2.32 4.95
N GLU A 87 -21.16 -3.24 4.61
CA GLU A 87 -20.74 -4.34 5.46
C GLU A 87 -19.21 -4.41 5.47
N PHE A 88 -18.61 -4.42 6.66
CA PHE A 88 -17.19 -4.71 6.84
C PHE A 88 -17.00 -6.15 7.31
N VAL A 89 -16.18 -6.91 6.58
CA VAL A 89 -15.86 -8.30 6.91
C VAL A 89 -14.36 -8.38 7.22
N LEU A 90 -14.04 -8.70 8.48
CA LEU A 90 -12.68 -9.01 8.88
C LEU A 90 -12.35 -10.44 8.43
N GLY A 91 -11.45 -10.58 7.46
CA GLY A 91 -11.11 -11.87 6.87
C GLY A 91 -10.26 -11.77 5.60
N ALA A 92 -9.81 -12.93 5.12
CA ALA A 92 -9.03 -13.08 3.90
C ALA A 92 -9.85 -13.73 2.79
N ALA A 93 -9.73 -13.23 1.56
CA ALA A 93 -10.22 -13.96 0.40
C ALA A 93 -9.34 -15.20 0.15
N GLN A 94 -9.97 -16.36 0.02
CA GLN A 94 -9.30 -17.65 -0.22
C GLN A 94 -9.48 -18.14 -1.64
N SER A 95 -10.57 -17.78 -2.32
CA SER A 95 -10.78 -18.08 -3.74
C SER A 95 -11.79 -17.14 -4.38
N VAL A 96 -11.61 -16.88 -5.67
CA VAL A 96 -12.58 -16.18 -6.54
C VAL A 96 -13.03 -17.12 -7.66
N ASP A 97 -14.36 -17.27 -7.81
CA ASP A 97 -14.97 -17.91 -8.97
C ASP A 97 -15.74 -16.84 -9.77
N THR A 98 -15.17 -16.45 -10.91
CA THR A 98 -15.74 -15.40 -11.78
C THR A 98 -16.93 -15.90 -12.60
N THR A 99 -17.08 -17.21 -12.78
CA THR A 99 -18.20 -17.83 -13.50
C THR A 99 -19.43 -17.91 -12.59
N ALA A 100 -19.26 -18.42 -11.37
CA ALA A 100 -20.31 -18.45 -10.36
C ALA A 100 -20.57 -17.08 -9.71
N ARG A 101 -19.65 -16.13 -9.90
CA ARG A 101 -19.62 -14.78 -9.29
C ARG A 101 -19.65 -14.87 -7.76
N THR A 102 -18.73 -15.65 -7.22
CA THR A 102 -18.60 -15.85 -5.78
C THR A 102 -17.17 -15.65 -5.29
N VAL A 103 -17.03 -15.14 -4.07
CA VAL A 103 -15.77 -15.12 -3.33
C VAL A 103 -15.93 -15.97 -2.08
N THR A 104 -14.96 -16.84 -1.81
CA THR A 104 -14.85 -17.53 -0.52
C THR A 104 -13.92 -16.74 0.38
N ILE A 105 -14.42 -16.37 1.55
CA ILE A 105 -13.72 -15.58 2.56
C ILE A 105 -13.51 -16.49 3.77
N GLU A 106 -12.30 -16.51 4.30
CA GLU A 106 -12.03 -17.02 5.64
C GLU A 106 -12.10 -15.85 6.61
N THR A 107 -13.13 -15.83 7.45
CA THR A 107 -13.34 -14.75 8.43
C THR A 107 -12.45 -14.96 9.63
N ALA A 108 -11.92 -13.87 10.18
CA ALA A 108 -11.31 -13.91 11.51
C ALA A 108 -12.39 -14.28 12.54
N ASP A 109 -12.02 -15.07 13.53
CA ASP A 109 -12.93 -15.75 14.47
C ASP A 109 -13.97 -14.84 15.14
N ASP A 110 -15.21 -15.35 15.26
CA ASP A 110 -16.06 -15.04 16.41
C ASP A 110 -15.61 -15.92 17.59
N ALA A 111 -16.03 -15.56 18.82
CA ALA A 111 -15.67 -16.07 20.16
C ALA A 111 -15.30 -17.57 20.41
N ASP A 112 -15.43 -18.49 19.44
CA ASP A 112 -15.05 -19.91 19.53
C ASP A 112 -13.64 -20.26 19.00
N GLY A 113 -12.95 -19.32 18.34
CA GLY A 113 -11.56 -19.50 17.89
C GLY A 113 -11.38 -20.41 16.66
N SER A 114 -12.45 -20.63 15.87
CA SER A 114 -12.37 -21.38 14.62
C SER A 114 -12.70 -20.51 13.39
N PRO A 115 -11.80 -20.47 12.37
CA PRO A 115 -12.02 -19.63 11.21
C PRO A 115 -13.22 -20.16 10.42
N ARG A 116 -14.19 -19.29 10.16
CA ARG A 116 -15.39 -19.65 9.40
C ARG A 116 -15.20 -19.30 7.93
N ARG A 117 -15.51 -20.27 7.06
CA ARG A 117 -15.61 -19.99 5.62
C ARG A 117 -16.98 -19.43 5.30
N ARG A 118 -16.98 -18.25 4.69
CA ARG A 118 -18.16 -17.58 4.17
C ARG A 118 -18.03 -17.41 2.67
N THR A 119 -18.97 -17.96 1.91
CA THR A 119 -19.07 -17.71 0.48
C THR A 119 -20.04 -16.58 0.21
N VAL A 120 -19.61 -15.56 -0.52
CA VAL A 120 -20.38 -14.37 -0.86
C VAL A 120 -20.56 -14.28 -2.35
N ARG A 121 -21.82 -14.23 -2.81
CA ARG A 121 -22.16 -13.95 -4.21
C ARG A 121 -22.10 -12.44 -4.46
N TYR A 122 -21.63 -12.03 -5.64
CA TYR A 122 -21.54 -10.64 -6.05
C TYR A 122 -22.19 -10.38 -7.41
N ASP A 123 -22.61 -9.14 -7.64
CA ASP A 123 -22.89 -8.62 -8.98
C ASP A 123 -21.62 -8.02 -9.60
N TYR A 124 -20.82 -7.35 -8.77
CA TYR A 124 -19.55 -6.72 -9.16
C TYR A 124 -18.47 -7.02 -8.12
N LEU A 125 -17.24 -7.24 -8.58
CA LEU A 125 -16.08 -7.54 -7.73
C LEU A 125 -14.95 -6.53 -7.97
N VAL A 126 -14.30 -6.10 -6.89
CA VAL A 126 -13.12 -5.24 -6.93
C VAL A 126 -11.97 -5.91 -6.20
N LEU A 127 -10.90 -6.22 -6.92
CA LEU A 127 -9.66 -6.80 -6.41
C LEU A 127 -8.71 -5.67 -6.01
N ALA A 128 -8.48 -5.47 -4.72
CA ALA A 128 -7.66 -4.39 -4.17
C ALA A 128 -6.77 -4.87 -3.00
N THR A 129 -6.35 -6.14 -3.04
CA THR A 129 -5.56 -6.81 -1.96
C THR A 129 -4.09 -6.39 -1.92
N GLY A 130 -3.65 -5.58 -2.89
CA GLY A 130 -2.34 -4.95 -2.90
C GLY A 130 -1.18 -5.94 -3.04
N SER A 131 -0.08 -5.63 -2.35
CA SER A 131 1.16 -6.40 -2.35
C SER A 131 1.73 -6.50 -0.95
N ARG A 132 2.68 -7.42 -0.75
CA ARG A 132 3.43 -7.63 0.49
C ARG A 132 4.94 -7.66 0.25
N SER A 133 5.71 -7.38 1.29
CA SER A 133 7.15 -7.57 1.27
C SER A 133 7.46 -9.07 1.17
N VAL A 134 8.40 -9.46 0.31
CA VAL A 134 8.90 -10.85 0.29
C VAL A 134 9.80 -11.14 1.49
N ALA A 135 10.42 -10.11 2.07
CA ALA A 135 11.15 -10.21 3.31
C ALA A 135 10.16 -10.11 4.48
N PRO A 136 10.15 -11.09 5.40
CA PRO A 136 9.24 -11.08 6.54
C PRO A 136 9.65 -10.01 7.56
N GLY A 137 8.69 -9.55 8.36
CA GLY A 137 8.95 -8.73 9.54
C GLY A 137 9.35 -7.29 9.25
N LEU A 138 8.93 -6.73 8.11
CA LEU A 138 9.12 -5.32 7.77
C LEU A 138 7.76 -4.66 7.45
N PRO A 139 7.40 -3.57 8.14
CA PRO A 139 6.06 -3.01 8.11
C PRO A 139 5.82 -2.07 6.90
N TRP A 140 6.36 -2.40 5.72
CA TRP A 140 6.16 -1.56 4.52
C TRP A 140 4.73 -1.64 3.97
N LYS A 141 4.05 -2.74 4.28
CA LYS A 141 2.67 -3.04 3.92
C LYS A 141 2.02 -3.82 5.06
N ALA A 142 0.71 -3.69 5.20
CA ALA A 142 -0.07 -4.53 6.10
C ALA A 142 -0.43 -5.85 5.39
N ASP A 143 0.30 -6.92 5.66
CA ASP A 143 0.06 -8.24 5.06
C ASP A 143 -0.77 -9.19 5.95
N GLY A 144 -0.67 -9.01 7.27
CA GLY A 144 -1.37 -9.80 8.28
C GLY A 144 -2.54 -9.09 8.97
N THR A 145 -2.82 -9.53 10.19
CA THR A 145 -3.82 -8.92 11.08
C THR A 145 -3.35 -7.59 11.65
N TYR A 146 -4.22 -6.89 12.38
CA TYR A 146 -3.84 -5.69 13.12
C TYR A 146 -2.74 -5.98 14.15
N ALA A 147 -2.83 -7.09 14.88
CA ALA A 147 -1.85 -7.48 15.88
C ALA A 147 -0.49 -7.77 15.26
N ASP A 148 -0.46 -8.46 14.11
CA ASP A 148 0.78 -8.73 13.37
C ASP A 148 1.47 -7.43 12.96
N LEU A 149 0.71 -6.47 12.39
CA LEU A 149 1.24 -5.19 11.95
C LEU A 149 1.81 -4.36 13.11
N ILE A 150 1.12 -4.31 14.25
CA ILE A 150 1.62 -3.62 15.45
C ILE A 150 2.92 -4.28 15.94
N ALA A 151 2.96 -5.61 15.99
CA ALA A 151 4.16 -6.34 16.39
C ALA A 151 5.35 -6.08 15.43
N GLU A 152 5.10 -6.01 14.12
CA GLU A 152 6.11 -5.67 13.12
C GLU A 152 6.61 -4.22 13.27
N LEU A 153 5.71 -3.26 13.47
CA LEU A 153 6.06 -1.85 13.68
C LEU A 153 6.93 -1.68 14.92
N HIS A 154 6.46 -2.14 16.08
CA HIS A 154 7.16 -1.99 17.35
C HIS A 154 8.45 -2.81 17.39
N GLY A 155 8.43 -4.03 16.84
CA GLY A 155 9.61 -4.88 16.73
C GLY A 155 10.69 -4.26 15.84
N THR A 156 10.30 -3.66 14.71
CA THR A 156 11.24 -2.94 13.84
C THR A 156 11.78 -1.69 14.52
N ALA A 157 10.92 -0.90 15.17
CA ALA A 157 11.35 0.29 15.92
C ALA A 157 12.34 -0.06 17.04
N ALA A 158 12.09 -1.12 17.81
CA ALA A 158 13.02 -1.58 18.84
C ALA A 158 14.40 -1.96 18.25
N ARG A 159 14.43 -2.64 17.10
CA ARG A 159 15.67 -2.97 16.38
C ARG A 159 16.37 -1.73 15.85
N VAL A 160 15.64 -0.73 15.34
CA VAL A 160 16.21 0.56 14.93
C VAL A 160 16.83 1.28 16.12
N ARG A 161 16.16 1.31 17.29
CA ARG A 161 16.68 1.92 18.53
C ARG A 161 18.03 1.31 18.95
N ALA A 162 18.19 0.00 18.78
CA ALA A 162 19.38 -0.73 19.21
C ALA A 162 20.54 -0.71 18.19
N ALA A 163 20.28 -0.34 16.94
CA ALA A 163 21.26 -0.47 15.86
C ALA A 163 22.19 0.75 15.76
N ALA A 164 23.50 0.50 15.79
CA ALA A 164 24.52 1.50 15.49
C ALA A 164 24.89 1.50 13.99
N HIS A 165 24.66 0.38 13.29
CA HIS A 165 24.88 0.21 11.87
C HIS A 165 23.66 -0.43 11.18
N ILE A 166 23.10 0.29 10.21
CA ILE A 166 21.94 -0.15 9.43
C ILE A 166 22.28 -0.19 7.94
N VAL A 167 21.99 -1.32 7.30
CA VAL A 167 22.01 -1.47 5.84
C VAL A 167 20.59 -1.43 5.31
N VAL A 168 20.31 -0.51 4.40
CA VAL A 168 19.05 -0.41 3.66
C VAL A 168 19.27 -0.91 2.24
N ALA A 169 18.55 -1.97 1.83
CA ALA A 169 18.62 -2.49 0.47
C ALA A 169 17.45 -1.99 -0.36
N GLY A 170 17.75 -1.20 -1.39
CA GLY A 170 16.79 -0.67 -2.35
C GLY A 170 16.95 0.81 -2.60
N GLY A 171 17.47 1.18 -3.78
CA GLY A 171 17.56 2.58 -4.21
C GLY A 171 16.24 3.20 -4.67
N GLY A 172 15.09 2.63 -4.28
CA GLY A 172 13.75 3.14 -4.59
C GLY A 172 13.32 4.24 -3.62
N ALA A 173 12.13 4.82 -3.82
CA ALA A 173 11.62 5.90 -2.98
C ALA A 173 11.62 5.51 -1.49
N THR A 174 11.09 4.34 -1.14
CA THR A 174 11.06 3.84 0.24
C THR A 174 12.45 3.77 0.86
N GLY A 175 13.45 3.18 0.17
CA GLY A 175 14.80 3.05 0.74
C GLY A 175 15.52 4.39 0.88
N VAL A 176 15.34 5.31 -0.08
CA VAL A 176 15.86 6.68 0.03
C VAL A 176 15.24 7.43 1.21
N GLU A 177 13.92 7.35 1.36
CA GLU A 177 13.19 8.00 2.47
C GLU A 177 13.60 7.41 3.82
N VAL A 178 13.67 6.08 3.95
CA VAL A 178 14.15 5.41 5.17
C VAL A 178 15.55 5.90 5.55
N CYS A 179 16.48 6.02 4.60
CA CYS A 179 17.82 6.52 4.89
C CYS A 179 17.79 7.97 5.41
N GLY A 180 16.98 8.84 4.79
CA GLY A 180 16.81 10.22 5.22
C GLY A 180 16.19 10.34 6.60
N GLU A 181 15.12 9.59 6.87
CA GLU A 181 14.45 9.57 8.17
C GLU A 181 15.39 9.04 9.27
N LEU A 182 16.10 7.92 9.03
CA LEU A 182 17.08 7.36 9.98
C LEU A 182 18.21 8.35 10.30
N ARG A 183 18.80 9.01 9.30
CA ARG A 183 19.88 9.97 9.56
C ARG A 183 19.39 11.26 10.22
N HIS A 184 18.12 11.60 10.06
CA HIS A 184 17.52 12.76 10.72
C HIS A 184 17.24 12.49 12.20
N GLU A 185 16.62 11.35 12.51
CA GLU A 185 16.15 11.02 13.86
C GLU A 185 17.22 10.28 14.69
N CYS A 186 18.14 9.59 14.03
CA CYS A 186 19.22 8.81 14.64
C CYS A 186 20.58 9.27 14.07
N PRO A 187 21.04 10.48 14.40
CA PRO A 187 22.22 11.11 13.78
C PRO A 187 23.54 10.39 14.07
N ASP A 188 23.59 9.48 15.04
CA ASP A 188 24.77 8.67 15.35
C ASP A 188 24.79 7.32 14.62
N THR A 189 23.66 6.89 14.06
CA THR A 189 23.55 5.58 13.38
C THR A 189 24.21 5.61 12.00
N ARG A 190 25.20 4.75 11.79
CA ARG A 190 25.81 4.54 10.47
C ARG A 190 24.77 3.92 9.52
N VAL A 191 24.44 4.59 8.42
CA VAL A 191 23.49 4.10 7.42
C VAL A 191 24.19 3.85 6.09
N VAL A 192 24.00 2.66 5.52
CA VAL A 192 24.46 2.29 4.18
C VAL A 192 23.27 1.99 3.29
N LEU A 193 23.13 2.72 2.18
CA LEU A 193 22.13 2.45 1.15
C LEU A 193 22.75 1.59 0.04
N VAL A 194 22.22 0.40 -0.20
CA VAL A 194 22.61 -0.48 -1.29
C VAL A 194 21.57 -0.40 -2.41
N ALA A 195 21.99 0.06 -3.60
CA ALA A 195 21.13 0.28 -4.75
C ALA A 195 21.58 -0.55 -5.96
N GLY A 196 20.79 -1.57 -6.30
CA GLY A 196 21.14 -2.56 -7.34
C GLY A 196 20.68 -2.26 -8.76
N SER A 197 19.79 -1.28 -8.96
CA SER A 197 19.17 -0.98 -10.27
C SER A 197 20.07 -0.10 -11.16
N GLY A 198 21.36 -0.43 -11.26
CA GLY A 198 22.37 0.35 -11.97
C GLY A 198 23.02 1.46 -11.14
N GLU A 199 23.55 2.48 -11.82
CA GLU A 199 24.34 3.57 -11.21
C GLU A 199 23.51 4.76 -10.70
N ALA A 200 22.18 4.61 -10.64
CA ALA A 200 21.26 5.67 -10.25
C ALA A 200 20.21 5.19 -9.24
N LEU A 201 19.85 6.09 -8.32
CA LEU A 201 18.67 5.93 -7.46
C LEU A 201 17.38 6.13 -8.28
N LEU A 202 16.25 5.67 -7.75
CA LEU A 202 14.90 5.87 -8.31
C LEU A 202 14.77 5.45 -9.79
N GLY A 203 15.56 4.46 -10.22
CA GLY A 203 15.55 4.00 -11.60
C GLY A 203 16.00 5.06 -12.62
N GLY A 204 16.82 6.03 -12.20
CA GLY A 204 17.33 7.09 -13.08
C GLY A 204 16.40 8.29 -13.25
N ASP A 205 15.44 8.48 -12.33
CA ASP A 205 14.62 9.68 -12.31
C ASP A 205 15.47 10.96 -12.25
N ALA A 206 14.96 12.06 -12.83
CA ALA A 206 15.67 13.36 -12.83
C ALA A 206 16.00 13.89 -11.42
N THR A 207 15.28 13.44 -10.38
CA THR A 207 15.57 13.78 -8.98
C THR A 207 16.73 12.99 -8.37
N ALA A 208 17.16 11.89 -8.99
CA ALA A 208 18.11 10.96 -8.39
C ALA A 208 19.46 11.59 -7.99
N PRO A 209 20.12 12.45 -8.81
CA PRO A 209 21.38 13.07 -8.41
C PRO A 209 21.24 14.00 -7.19
N ALA A 210 20.13 14.75 -7.12
CA ALA A 210 19.87 15.65 -6.00
C ALA A 210 19.57 14.88 -4.70
N LEU A 211 18.87 13.74 -4.80
CA LEU A 211 18.61 12.86 -3.67
C LEU A 211 19.87 12.15 -3.19
N GLU A 212 20.70 11.65 -4.10
CA GLU A 212 21.99 11.06 -3.74
C GLU A 212 22.85 12.07 -2.99
N ARG A 213 22.95 13.30 -3.49
CA ARG A 213 23.67 14.39 -2.81
C ARG A 213 23.09 14.69 -1.42
N ALA A 214 21.77 14.80 -1.30
CA ALA A 214 21.12 15.05 -0.02
C ALA A 214 21.42 13.94 1.00
N LEU A 215 21.37 12.67 0.59
CA LEU A 215 21.71 11.54 1.46
C LEU A 215 23.20 11.54 1.85
N THR A 216 24.12 11.82 0.91
CA THR A 216 25.55 11.88 1.23
C THR A 216 25.88 13.06 2.15
N ASP A 217 25.22 14.20 1.98
CA ASP A 217 25.37 15.37 2.87
C ASP A 217 24.88 15.05 4.30
N MET A 218 23.94 14.11 4.45
CA MET A 218 23.48 13.57 5.74
C MET A 218 24.38 12.46 6.31
N GLY A 219 25.44 12.08 5.60
CA GLY A 219 26.38 11.02 6.01
C GLY A 219 25.95 9.60 5.65
N VAL A 220 24.94 9.42 4.79
CA VAL A 220 24.59 8.10 4.25
C VAL A 220 25.69 7.64 3.30
N VAL A 221 26.14 6.40 3.48
CA VAL A 221 27.05 5.75 2.55
C VAL A 221 26.24 5.10 1.43
N VAL A 222 26.27 5.67 0.23
CA VAL A 222 25.55 5.13 -0.94
C VAL A 222 26.44 4.17 -1.71
N ARG A 223 25.95 2.95 -1.98
CA ARG A 223 26.59 1.89 -2.77
C ARG A 223 25.70 1.55 -3.96
N LYS A 224 26.06 2.06 -5.13
CA LYS A 224 25.33 1.88 -6.40
C LYS A 224 25.94 0.76 -7.23
N GLY A 225 25.22 0.27 -8.23
CA GLY A 225 25.68 -0.80 -9.13
C GLY A 225 25.81 -2.18 -8.47
N VAL A 226 25.46 -2.31 -7.19
CA VAL A 226 25.59 -3.54 -6.41
C VAL A 226 24.27 -3.85 -5.72
N ARG A 227 23.84 -5.11 -5.78
CA ARG A 227 22.61 -5.58 -5.13
C ARG A 227 22.92 -6.54 -3.99
N THR A 228 22.02 -6.60 -3.01
CA THR A 228 22.03 -7.68 -2.03
C THR A 228 21.62 -8.98 -2.70
N VAL A 229 22.31 -10.08 -2.38
CA VAL A 229 22.05 -11.42 -2.97
C VAL A 229 21.75 -12.48 -1.92
N GLY A 230 22.00 -12.19 -0.64
CA GLY A 230 21.66 -13.08 0.47
C GLY A 230 21.96 -12.43 1.80
N THR A 231 21.35 -12.97 2.85
CA THR A 231 21.60 -12.58 4.24
C THR A 231 21.77 -13.81 5.11
N ARG A 232 22.59 -13.68 6.16
CA ARG A 232 22.78 -14.71 7.17
C ARG A 232 22.93 -14.07 8.55
N ASP A 233 22.31 -14.66 9.56
CA ASP A 233 22.52 -14.23 10.94
C ASP A 233 23.89 -14.68 11.45
N THR A 234 24.59 -13.77 12.11
CA THR A 234 25.88 -14.04 12.75
C THR A 234 25.67 -14.51 14.19
N ALA A 235 26.67 -15.17 14.77
CA ALA A 235 26.59 -15.73 16.13
C ALA A 235 26.42 -14.66 17.22
N ASP A 236 26.82 -13.41 16.95
CA ASP A 236 26.68 -12.26 17.84
C ASP A 236 25.37 -11.47 17.61
N GLY A 237 24.43 -12.02 16.82
CA GLY A 237 23.09 -11.45 16.61
C GLY A 237 23.00 -10.32 15.58
N ARG A 238 24.06 -10.10 14.80
CA ARG A 238 24.08 -9.19 13.65
C ARG A 238 23.66 -9.91 12.37
N THR A 239 23.54 -9.15 11.28
CA THR A 239 23.25 -9.69 9.95
C THR A 239 24.44 -9.48 9.02
N GLU A 240 24.89 -10.57 8.42
CA GLU A 240 25.82 -10.57 7.30
C GLU A 240 25.04 -10.43 5.99
N VAL A 241 25.32 -9.39 5.21
CA VAL A 241 24.66 -9.09 3.94
C VAL A 241 25.65 -9.33 2.80
N ALA A 242 25.40 -10.34 1.99
CA ALA A 242 26.19 -10.66 0.81
C ALA A 242 25.77 -9.78 -0.38
N LEU A 243 26.77 -9.23 -1.07
CA LEU A 243 26.57 -8.35 -2.22
C LEU A 243 26.93 -9.04 -3.54
N SER A 244 26.35 -8.56 -4.65
CA SER A 244 26.56 -9.15 -5.97
C SER A 244 27.96 -9.01 -6.54
N ASN A 245 28.82 -8.17 -5.95
CA ASN A 245 30.23 -8.02 -6.29
C ASN A 245 31.15 -8.94 -5.48
N GLY A 246 30.58 -9.80 -4.61
CA GLY A 246 31.33 -10.70 -3.72
C GLY A 246 31.76 -10.07 -2.39
N GLU A 247 31.49 -8.78 -2.18
CA GLU A 247 31.70 -8.14 -0.87
C GLU A 247 30.59 -8.53 0.12
N THR A 248 30.90 -8.34 1.40
CA THR A 248 29.97 -8.60 2.49
C THR A 248 29.96 -7.42 3.46
N ILE A 249 28.77 -7.03 3.92
CA ILE A 249 28.58 -6.00 4.94
C ILE A 249 27.96 -6.65 6.18
N VAL A 250 28.61 -6.53 7.34
CA VAL A 250 28.04 -6.93 8.63
C VAL A 250 27.36 -5.72 9.27
N THR A 251 26.10 -5.86 9.65
CA THR A 251 25.24 -4.78 10.14
C THR A 251 24.40 -5.22 11.33
N ASP A 252 24.02 -4.29 12.20
CA ASP A 252 23.13 -4.60 13.34
C ASP A 252 21.69 -4.80 12.88
N LEU A 253 21.28 -4.09 11.83
CA LEU A 253 19.96 -4.19 11.22
C LEU A 253 20.02 -4.10 9.70
N TYR A 254 19.37 -5.06 9.05
CA TYR A 254 19.15 -5.07 7.61
C TYR A 254 17.68 -4.73 7.29
N LEU A 255 17.45 -3.68 6.50
CA LEU A 255 16.14 -3.21 6.07
C LEU A 255 16.00 -3.39 4.55
N GLN A 256 15.27 -4.42 4.13
CA GLN A 256 15.00 -4.68 2.73
C GLN A 256 13.78 -3.89 2.24
N THR A 257 13.98 -2.98 1.30
CA THR A 257 12.92 -2.17 0.66
C THR A 257 12.69 -2.56 -0.81
N VAL A 258 13.15 -3.75 -1.20
CA VAL A 258 12.95 -4.37 -2.52
C VAL A 258 12.25 -5.72 -2.40
N GLY A 259 11.61 -6.14 -3.49
CA GLY A 259 10.91 -7.41 -3.55
C GLY A 259 9.52 -7.28 -2.95
N MET A 260 8.58 -6.83 -3.79
CA MET A 260 7.15 -6.86 -3.48
C MET A 260 6.52 -8.00 -4.26
N ALA A 261 5.66 -8.77 -3.61
CA ALA A 261 4.83 -9.79 -4.25
C ALA A 261 3.36 -9.35 -4.22
N PRO A 262 2.61 -9.45 -5.34
CA PRO A 262 1.17 -9.19 -5.33
C PRO A 262 0.44 -10.23 -4.48
N ASN A 263 -0.60 -9.80 -3.77
CA ASN A 263 -1.47 -10.66 -2.97
C ASN A 263 -2.57 -11.23 -3.86
N SER A 264 -2.20 -12.13 -4.78
CA SER A 264 -3.06 -12.63 -5.87
C SER A 264 -3.23 -14.14 -5.88
N GLU A 265 -2.71 -14.86 -4.88
CA GLU A 265 -2.67 -16.33 -4.83
C GLU A 265 -4.06 -17.00 -4.86
N PHE A 266 -5.11 -16.26 -4.48
CA PHE A 266 -6.50 -16.72 -4.47
C PHE A 266 -7.24 -16.48 -5.81
N ILE A 267 -6.58 -15.83 -6.77
CA ILE A 267 -7.15 -15.44 -8.06
C ILE A 267 -6.75 -16.50 -9.11
N PRO A 268 -7.66 -16.91 -10.01
CA PRO A 268 -7.32 -17.83 -11.10
C PRO A 268 -6.14 -17.34 -11.95
N ASP A 269 -5.20 -18.22 -12.24
CA ASP A 269 -3.94 -17.91 -12.94
C ASP A 269 -4.19 -17.32 -14.34
N GLU A 270 -5.28 -17.69 -15.00
CA GLU A 270 -5.67 -17.15 -16.31
C GLU A 270 -6.01 -15.65 -16.27
N LEU A 271 -6.26 -15.06 -15.10
CA LEU A 271 -6.50 -13.62 -14.92
C LEU A 271 -5.22 -12.85 -14.58
N LEU A 272 -4.11 -13.56 -14.35
CA LEU A 272 -2.83 -13.00 -13.96
C LEU A 272 -1.85 -12.93 -15.15
N ASP A 273 -0.85 -12.07 -15.03
CA ASP A 273 0.34 -12.05 -15.90
C ASP A 273 1.48 -12.92 -15.34
N ASP A 274 2.60 -12.98 -16.05
CA ASP A 274 3.78 -13.78 -15.66
C ASP A 274 4.40 -13.33 -14.32
N LYS A 275 4.07 -12.13 -13.84
CA LYS A 275 4.52 -11.58 -12.55
C LYS A 275 3.45 -11.74 -11.46
N LYS A 276 2.42 -12.55 -11.72
CA LYS A 276 1.27 -12.78 -10.83
C LYS A 276 0.44 -11.51 -10.55
N LEU A 277 0.55 -10.47 -11.38
CA LEU A 277 -0.26 -9.26 -11.28
C LEU A 277 -1.57 -9.46 -12.06
N VAL A 278 -2.66 -8.86 -11.61
CA VAL A 278 -3.95 -8.93 -12.30
C VAL A 278 -3.88 -8.14 -13.61
N LYS A 279 -4.28 -8.79 -14.71
CA LYS A 279 -4.37 -8.16 -16.03
C LYS A 279 -5.58 -7.23 -16.07
N ALA A 280 -5.33 -5.92 -16.03
CA ALA A 280 -6.37 -4.91 -16.10
C ALA A 280 -6.22 -4.03 -17.35
N ASP A 281 -7.35 -3.66 -17.96
CA ASP A 281 -7.39 -2.73 -19.08
C ASP A 281 -7.36 -1.26 -18.63
N GLU A 282 -7.47 -0.33 -19.57
CA GLU A 282 -7.48 1.11 -19.30
C GLU A 282 -8.69 1.60 -18.49
N TYR A 283 -9.76 0.81 -18.40
CA TYR A 283 -10.94 1.06 -17.56
C TYR A 283 -10.82 0.41 -16.17
N MET A 284 -9.65 -0.18 -15.88
CA MET A 284 -9.32 -0.99 -14.71
C MET A 284 -10.13 -2.30 -14.62
N ARG A 285 -10.72 -2.77 -15.73
CA ARG A 285 -11.46 -4.04 -15.78
C ARG A 285 -10.49 -5.20 -15.88
N VAL A 286 -10.77 -6.29 -15.18
CA VAL A 286 -9.98 -7.51 -15.29
C VAL A 286 -10.22 -8.17 -16.64
N THR A 287 -9.16 -8.37 -17.41
CA THR A 287 -9.24 -9.00 -18.72
C THR A 287 -9.59 -10.48 -18.55
N GLY A 288 -10.67 -10.93 -19.21
CA GLY A 288 -11.16 -12.31 -19.11
C GLY A 288 -12.19 -12.55 -17.99
N ALA A 289 -12.65 -11.51 -17.29
CA ALA A 289 -13.70 -11.63 -16.30
C ALA A 289 -14.72 -10.48 -16.37
N ASP A 290 -16.01 -10.81 -16.51
CA ASP A 290 -17.08 -9.83 -16.54
C ASP A 290 -17.37 -9.26 -15.15
N ASN A 291 -17.61 -7.96 -15.07
CA ASN A 291 -17.97 -7.25 -13.83
C ASN A 291 -16.92 -7.39 -12.71
N VAL A 292 -15.64 -7.53 -13.09
CA VAL A 292 -14.51 -7.54 -12.15
C VAL A 292 -13.55 -6.39 -12.49
N TRP A 293 -13.12 -5.64 -11.48
CA TRP A 293 -12.09 -4.60 -11.59
C TRP A 293 -10.94 -4.86 -10.63
N ALA A 294 -9.79 -4.26 -10.90
CA ALA A 294 -8.62 -4.35 -10.03
C ALA A 294 -7.97 -2.98 -9.78
N VAL A 295 -7.48 -2.73 -8.56
CA VAL A 295 -6.96 -1.42 -8.11
C VAL A 295 -5.72 -1.61 -7.22
N GLY A 296 -4.78 -0.66 -7.31
CA GLY A 296 -3.60 -0.58 -6.47
C GLY A 296 -2.49 -1.52 -6.94
N ASP A 297 -1.64 -1.93 -6.00
CA ASP A 297 -0.42 -2.70 -6.29
C ASP A 297 -0.66 -4.11 -6.83
N ILE A 298 -1.92 -4.57 -6.88
CA ILE A 298 -2.28 -5.87 -7.46
C ILE A 298 -2.28 -5.83 -9.00
N VAL A 299 -2.26 -4.65 -9.62
CA VAL A 299 -2.14 -4.48 -11.08
C VAL A 299 -0.74 -3.98 -11.45
N GLY A 300 -0.28 -4.33 -12.65
CA GLY A 300 1.08 -4.00 -13.08
C GLY A 300 1.30 -2.61 -13.68
N LYS A 301 0.23 -1.93 -14.12
CA LYS A 301 0.34 -0.62 -14.79
C LYS A 301 -0.81 0.32 -14.43
N PRO A 302 -0.53 1.62 -14.22
CA PRO A 302 0.81 2.20 -14.02
C PRO A 302 1.45 1.71 -12.69
N SER A 303 2.73 2.00 -12.47
CA SER A 303 3.47 1.55 -11.29
C SER A 303 2.79 1.96 -9.98
N ALA A 304 2.99 1.17 -8.92
CA ALA A 304 2.44 1.45 -7.60
C ALA A 304 2.78 2.86 -7.09
N GLY A 305 1.79 3.54 -6.54
CA GLY A 305 1.97 4.87 -5.96
C GLY A 305 0.65 5.45 -5.42
N TYR A 306 0.71 6.23 -4.34
CA TYR A 306 -0.47 6.73 -3.65
C TYR A 306 -1.45 7.48 -4.59
N LEU A 307 -0.97 8.48 -5.35
CA LEU A 307 -1.82 9.26 -6.26
C LEU A 307 -2.38 8.42 -7.42
N ILE A 308 -1.61 7.40 -7.84
CA ILE A 308 -2.03 6.46 -8.87
C ILE A 308 -3.17 5.59 -8.36
N THR A 309 -3.01 5.00 -7.17
CA THR A 309 -4.04 4.17 -6.53
C THR A 309 -5.32 4.97 -6.29
N GLU A 310 -5.21 6.24 -5.89
CA GLU A 310 -6.38 7.13 -5.74
C GLU A 310 -7.12 7.39 -7.06
N ALA A 311 -6.38 7.61 -8.16
CA ALA A 311 -6.97 7.78 -9.47
C ALA A 311 -7.63 6.48 -9.98
N GLN A 312 -7.00 5.33 -9.74
CA GLN A 312 -7.58 4.01 -10.05
C GLN A 312 -8.87 3.76 -9.25
N ALA A 313 -8.87 4.03 -7.94
CA ALA A 313 -10.06 3.87 -7.09
C ALA A 313 -11.21 4.77 -7.57
N SER A 314 -10.91 6.02 -7.95
CA SER A 314 -11.89 6.95 -8.52
C SER A 314 -12.47 6.45 -9.86
N CYS A 315 -11.61 5.95 -10.75
CA CYS A 315 -12.01 5.36 -12.02
C CYS A 315 -12.95 4.16 -11.82
N VAL A 316 -12.55 3.20 -10.97
CA VAL A 316 -13.35 1.99 -10.72
C VAL A 316 -14.71 2.32 -10.10
N ALA A 317 -14.76 3.15 -9.06
CA ALA A 317 -16.04 3.53 -8.45
C ALA A 317 -16.97 4.24 -9.44
N THR A 318 -16.41 5.10 -10.30
CA THR A 318 -17.17 5.79 -11.36
C THR A 318 -17.69 4.79 -12.39
N ASN A 319 -16.86 3.86 -12.85
CA ASN A 319 -17.23 2.87 -13.88
C ASN A 319 -18.26 1.86 -13.37
N ILE A 320 -18.18 1.42 -12.11
CA ILE A 320 -19.24 0.60 -11.48
C ILE A 320 -20.56 1.39 -11.43
N GLY A 321 -20.51 2.67 -11.03
CA GLY A 321 -21.68 3.55 -11.06
C GLY A 321 -22.27 3.74 -12.47
N SER A 322 -21.43 3.88 -13.49
CA SER A 322 -21.87 3.94 -14.89
C SER A 322 -22.57 2.66 -15.33
N VAL A 323 -21.99 1.49 -15.05
CA VAL A 323 -22.58 0.20 -15.42
C VAL A 323 -23.93 0.00 -14.73
N LEU A 324 -24.03 0.33 -13.44
CA LEU A 324 -25.29 0.29 -12.70
C LEU A 324 -26.37 1.20 -13.32
N SER A 325 -25.97 2.34 -13.90
CA SER A 325 -26.86 3.27 -14.59
C SER A 325 -27.04 3.00 -16.08
N GLY A 326 -26.50 1.91 -16.63
CA GLY A 326 -26.54 1.62 -18.08
C GLY A 326 -25.79 2.63 -18.94
N LYS A 327 -24.76 3.28 -18.38
CA LYS A 327 -23.93 4.29 -19.06
C LYS A 327 -22.59 3.69 -19.49
N GLU A 328 -21.99 4.32 -20.50
CA GLU A 328 -20.64 3.99 -20.93
C GLU A 328 -19.60 4.26 -19.83
N GLN A 329 -18.59 3.40 -19.82
CA GLN A 329 -17.44 3.49 -18.95
C GLN A 329 -16.41 4.47 -19.50
N GLN A 330 -15.56 5.00 -18.63
CA GLN A 330 -14.51 5.93 -19.00
C GLN A 330 -13.14 5.35 -18.64
N PRO A 331 -12.14 5.48 -19.52
CA PRO A 331 -10.80 5.03 -19.22
C PRO A 331 -10.24 5.86 -18.05
N ARG A 332 -9.30 5.28 -17.32
CA ARG A 332 -8.56 5.97 -16.28
C ARG A 332 -7.80 7.14 -16.92
N GLY A 333 -8.11 8.36 -16.50
CA GLY A 333 -7.38 9.56 -16.92
C GLY A 333 -5.90 9.51 -16.54
N SER A 334 -5.09 10.33 -17.20
CA SER A 334 -3.68 10.51 -16.82
C SER A 334 -3.59 11.04 -15.40
N THR A 335 -2.66 10.47 -14.62
CA THR A 335 -2.27 11.04 -13.34
C THR A 335 -1.24 12.13 -13.56
N MET A 336 -1.13 13.04 -12.60
CA MET A 336 0.00 13.96 -12.53
C MET A 336 1.30 13.16 -12.43
N ASP A 337 2.25 13.45 -13.31
CA ASP A 337 3.62 12.95 -13.18
C ASP A 337 4.34 13.80 -12.12
N ILE A 338 4.30 13.32 -10.88
CA ILE A 338 4.88 14.01 -9.73
C ILE A 338 5.66 13.00 -8.87
N ILE A 339 6.86 13.41 -8.47
CA ILE A 339 7.67 12.68 -7.50
C ILE A 339 7.98 13.61 -6.35
N LEU A 340 7.74 13.12 -5.14
CA LEU A 340 8.06 13.79 -3.87
C LEU A 340 8.71 12.74 -2.97
N VAL A 341 9.99 12.95 -2.67
CA VAL A 341 10.79 12.04 -1.86
C VAL A 341 11.33 12.81 -0.66
N SER A 342 10.97 12.36 0.55
CA SER A 342 11.51 12.97 1.78
C SER A 342 12.98 12.61 1.98
N THR A 343 13.72 13.50 2.62
CA THR A 343 15.09 13.25 3.09
C THR A 343 15.16 13.65 4.56
N GLY A 344 14.25 13.08 5.38
CA GLY A 344 14.00 13.47 6.76
C GLY A 344 12.93 14.56 6.93
N ARG A 345 12.69 15.03 8.17
CA ARG A 345 11.58 15.96 8.50
C ARG A 345 11.73 17.39 7.98
N CYS A 346 12.92 17.79 7.53
CA CYS A 346 13.19 19.19 7.18
C CYS A 346 13.01 19.51 5.70
N GLY A 347 12.79 18.52 4.84
CA GLY A 347 12.78 18.77 3.40
C GLY A 347 12.71 17.52 2.54
N GLY A 348 12.91 17.71 1.25
CA GLY A 348 12.99 16.63 0.30
C GLY A 348 13.28 17.14 -1.10
N VAL A 349 13.30 16.22 -2.05
CA VAL A 349 13.48 16.51 -3.46
C VAL A 349 12.22 16.08 -4.20
N GLY A 350 11.79 16.91 -5.14
CA GLY A 350 10.64 16.57 -5.96
C GLY A 350 10.67 17.22 -7.32
N ARG A 351 9.75 16.76 -8.18
CA ARG A 351 9.50 17.32 -9.51
C ARG A 351 8.04 17.15 -9.89
N TYR A 352 7.56 18.01 -10.79
CA TYR A 352 6.30 17.89 -11.50
C TYR A 352 6.58 17.92 -13.00
N GLY A 353 6.37 16.80 -13.69
CA GLY A 353 6.90 16.59 -15.03
C GLY A 353 8.42 16.80 -15.01
N TRP A 354 8.89 17.76 -15.81
CA TRP A 354 10.30 18.16 -15.86
C TRP A 354 10.67 19.30 -14.89
N LEU A 355 9.70 19.94 -14.25
CA LEU A 355 9.92 21.10 -13.38
C LEU A 355 10.34 20.65 -11.97
N PRO A 356 11.48 21.11 -11.43
CA PRO A 356 11.85 20.87 -10.04
C PRO A 356 10.84 21.50 -9.07
N ILE A 357 10.51 20.79 -7.99
CA ILE A 357 9.69 21.30 -6.89
C ILE A 357 10.62 21.77 -5.77
N PRO A 358 10.50 23.02 -5.28
CA PRO A 358 11.31 23.51 -4.16
C PRO A 358 11.17 22.64 -2.90
N SER A 359 12.27 22.43 -2.18
CA SER A 359 12.30 21.57 -0.97
C SER A 359 11.25 21.97 0.08
N PHE A 360 10.97 23.26 0.26
CA PHE A 360 9.89 23.73 1.14
C PHE A 360 8.50 23.21 0.73
N ALA A 361 8.21 23.14 -0.57
CA ALA A 361 6.95 22.59 -1.06
C ALA A 361 6.88 21.07 -0.85
N VAL A 362 8.00 20.34 -1.02
CA VAL A 362 8.09 18.91 -0.68
C VAL A 362 7.86 18.69 0.82
N TRP A 363 8.42 19.58 1.65
CA TRP A 363 8.22 19.57 3.09
C TRP A 363 6.74 19.75 3.48
N VAL A 364 6.08 20.78 2.96
CA VAL A 364 4.65 21.04 3.23
C VAL A 364 3.79 19.87 2.76
N ALA A 365 4.04 19.34 1.56
CA ALA A 365 3.19 18.33 0.94
C ALA A 365 3.42 16.91 1.48
N LYS A 366 4.63 16.61 1.95
CA LYS A 366 5.02 15.26 2.35
C LYS A 366 5.94 15.23 3.56
N SER A 367 7.14 15.82 3.51
CA SER A 367 8.18 15.51 4.50
C SER A 367 7.85 15.94 5.94
N ARG A 368 6.98 16.93 6.15
CA ARG A 368 6.62 17.38 7.51
C ARG A 368 5.93 16.26 8.31
N THR A 369 4.91 15.63 7.72
CA THR A 369 4.02 14.70 8.43
C THR A 369 3.88 13.35 7.73
N LEU A 370 4.43 13.18 6.53
CA LEU A 370 4.20 12.05 5.61
C LEU A 370 2.71 11.81 5.31
N GLY A 371 1.88 12.85 5.50
CA GLY A 371 0.45 12.81 5.24
C GLY A 371 -0.39 12.09 6.30
N VAL A 372 0.14 11.78 7.48
CA VAL A 372 -0.61 11.07 8.54
C VAL A 372 -1.88 11.82 8.99
N GLU A 373 -1.94 13.14 8.79
CA GLU A 373 -3.15 13.92 9.05
C GLU A 373 -4.34 13.54 8.13
N ARG A 374 -4.08 12.76 7.08
CA ARG A 374 -5.10 12.24 6.17
C ARG A 374 -5.69 10.92 6.63
N THR A 375 -5.05 10.19 7.56
CA THR A 375 -5.50 8.86 8.02
C THR A 375 -6.95 8.87 8.48
N PRO A 376 -7.40 9.79 9.37
CA PRO A 376 -8.81 9.80 9.81
C PRO A 376 -9.78 10.07 8.65
N LYS A 377 -9.39 10.98 7.74
CA LYS A 377 -10.23 11.37 6.58
C LYS A 377 -10.38 10.27 5.53
N PHE A 378 -9.40 9.39 5.44
CA PHE A 378 -9.48 8.20 4.59
C PHE A 378 -10.44 7.17 5.18
N VAL A 379 -10.39 6.97 6.49
CA VAL A 379 -11.20 5.97 7.19
C VAL A 379 -12.66 6.38 7.33
N ASP A 380 -12.94 7.64 7.65
CA ASP A 380 -14.32 8.15 7.64
C ASP A 380 -14.83 8.51 6.23
N GLY A 381 -13.95 8.43 5.23
CA GLY A 381 -14.21 8.75 3.84
C GLY A 381 -14.40 10.24 3.54
N SER A 382 -14.26 11.16 4.50
CA SER A 382 -14.44 12.61 4.35
C SER A 382 -13.49 13.28 3.35
N ILE A 383 -12.43 12.58 2.93
CA ILE A 383 -11.53 13.05 1.87
C ILE A 383 -12.18 13.06 0.46
N TRP A 384 -13.30 12.35 0.25
CA TRP A 384 -14.05 12.28 -1.03
C TRP A 384 -15.50 12.71 -0.95
#